data_AF-A0A257T8T5-F1
#
_entry.id   AF-A0A257T8T5-F1
#
_cell.length_a   1.000
_cell.length_b   1.000
_cell.length_c   1.000
_cell.angle_alpha   90.00
_cell.angle_beta   90.00
_cell.angle_gamma   90.00
#
_symmetry.space_group_name_H-M   'P 1'
#
loop_
_entity.id
_entity.type
_entity.pdbx_description
1 polymer ?
#
loop_
_entity_poly.entity_id
_entity_poly.type
_entity_poly.pdbx_seq_one_letter_code
_entity_poly.pdbx_strand_id
1 'polypeptide(L)'
;MVALAVFLLCGGHRMAMTGFLDTFAALPPGSASMATSLGDMVVTLLVQSFSLGVRVAAPATAALLLASLVLGIVSRTLPQLNVMALGFGLNALVTLSILSASLAGLAWLFQDEVEPALNTVLSALR
;
A
#
# COMPACT_ATOMS: atom_id res chain seq x y z
N MET A 1 -7.05 -8.84 -2.97
CA MET A 1 -6.70 -10.20 -3.46
C MET A 1 -5.22 -10.31 -3.80
N VAL A 2 -4.66 -9.43 -4.63
CA VAL A 2 -3.22 -9.45 -4.98
C VAL A 2 -2.30 -9.44 -3.76
N ALA A 3 -2.54 -8.53 -2.80
CA ALA A 3 -1.73 -8.47 -1.57
C ALA A 3 -1.75 -9.78 -0.77
N LEU A 4 -2.89 -10.46 -0.68
CA LEU A 4 -3.00 -11.76 -0.02
C LEU A 4 -2.24 -12.85 -0.79
N ALA A 5 -2.33 -12.85 -2.12
CA ALA A 5 -1.58 -13.78 -2.96
C ALA A 5 -0.06 -13.59 -2.77
N VAL A 6 0.42 -12.35 -2.79
CA VAL A 6 1.84 -12.02 -2.52
C VAL A 6 2.23 -12.44 -1.10
N PHE A 7 1.43 -12.13 -0.09
CA PHE A 7 1.67 -12.56 1.30
C PHE A 7 1.84 -14.08 1.43
N LEU A 8 0.98 -14.85 0.75
CA LEU A 8 1.07 -16.31 0.76
C LEU A 8 2.29 -16.83 0.00
N LEU A 9 2.56 -16.29 -1.20
CA LEU A 9 3.71 -16.66 -2.04
C LEU A 9 5.04 -16.38 -1.36
N CYS A 10 5.14 -15.27 -0.63
CA CYS A 10 6.30 -14.88 0.13
C CYS A 10 6.44 -15.64 1.47
N GLY A 11 5.49 -16.51 1.82
CA GLY A 11 5.53 -17.27 3.07
C GLY A 11 5.19 -16.44 4.31
N GLY A 12 4.54 -15.29 4.16
CA GLY A 12 4.22 -14.36 5.25
C GLY A 12 3.38 -14.98 6.38
N HIS A 13 2.59 -16.03 6.08
CA HIS A 13 1.86 -16.78 7.11
C HIS A 13 2.78 -17.46 8.13
N ARG A 14 3.95 -17.98 7.72
CA ARG A 14 4.95 -18.53 8.63
C ARG A 14 5.55 -17.42 9.49
N MET A 15 5.89 -16.29 8.87
CA MET A 15 6.45 -15.12 9.57
C MET A 15 5.48 -14.59 10.64
N ALA A 16 4.19 -14.52 10.33
CA ALA A 16 3.15 -14.13 11.27
C ALA A 16 3.06 -15.11 12.46
N MET A 17 3.07 -16.42 12.19
CA MET A 17 3.05 -17.44 13.25
C MET A 17 4.28 -17.35 14.16
N THR A 18 5.47 -17.19 13.60
CA THR A 18 6.69 -16.99 14.40
C THR A 18 6.61 -15.72 15.24
N GLY A 19 6.15 -14.60 14.68
CA GLY A 19 5.98 -13.35 15.42
C GLY A 19 5.00 -13.46 16.60
N PHE A 20 3.92 -14.23 16.45
CA PHE A 20 3.01 -14.50 17.57
C PHE A 20 3.67 -15.33 18.67
N LEU A 21 4.47 -16.34 18.30
CA LEU A 21 5.21 -17.16 19.27
C LEU A 21 6.26 -16.32 20.02
N ASP A 22 7.00 -15.47 19.31
CA ASP A 22 8.02 -14.59 19.90
C ASP A 22 7.41 -13.58 20.89
N THR A 23 6.15 -13.17 20.66
CA THR A 23 5.43 -12.29 21.59
C THR A 23 5.25 -12.92 22.97
N PHE A 24 5.02 -14.24 23.06
CA PHE A 24 4.90 -14.93 24.36
C PHE A 24 6.23 -15.08 25.09
N ALA A 25 7.35 -15.08 24.35
CA ALA A 25 8.69 -15.06 24.96
C ALA A 25 9.05 -13.65 25.47
N ALA A 26 8.64 -12.60 24.74
CA ALA A 26 8.90 -11.21 25.11
C ALA A 26 7.96 -10.68 26.21
N LEU A 27 6.67 -11.06 26.16
CA LEU A 27 5.64 -10.70 27.15
C LEU A 27 5.01 -11.97 27.74
N PRO A 28 5.60 -12.55 28.80
CA PRO A 28 5.01 -13.69 29.49
C PRO A 28 3.60 -13.40 30.02
N PRO A 29 2.68 -14.39 30.01
CA PRO A 29 1.35 -14.21 30.57
C PRO A 29 1.45 -13.92 32.07
N GLY A 30 0.91 -12.77 32.49
CA GLY A 30 0.91 -12.31 33.88
C GLY A 30 1.89 -11.17 34.19
N SER A 31 2.84 -10.85 33.30
CA SER A 31 3.74 -9.70 33.44
C SER A 31 3.22 -8.49 32.66
N ALA A 32 1.98 -8.08 32.90
CA ALA A 32 1.32 -6.99 32.18
C ALA A 32 1.96 -5.63 32.53
N SER A 33 3.02 -5.28 31.81
CA SER A 33 3.52 -3.91 31.70
C SER A 33 3.09 -3.41 30.32
N MET A 34 2.12 -2.50 30.27
CA MET A 34 1.81 -1.79 29.04
C MET A 34 2.92 -0.77 28.80
N ALA A 35 3.97 -1.20 28.10
CA ALA A 35 5.08 -0.34 27.76
C ALA A 35 4.58 0.82 26.89
N THR A 36 4.94 2.05 27.25
CA THR A 36 4.59 3.26 26.49
C THR A 36 5.00 3.17 25.02
N SER A 37 6.01 2.34 24.72
CA SER A 37 6.49 2.00 23.37
C SER A 37 5.43 1.38 22.44
N LEU A 38 4.40 0.72 22.98
CA LEU A 38 3.35 0.09 22.17
C LEU A 38 2.47 1.12 21.45
N GLY A 39 2.17 2.26 22.10
CA GLY A 39 1.39 3.33 21.48
C GLY A 39 2.13 3.94 20.29
N ASP A 40 3.41 4.26 20.47
CA ASP A 40 4.27 4.80 19.42
C ASP A 40 4.48 3.80 18.27
N MET A 41 4.58 2.51 18.58
CA MET A 41 4.65 1.44 17.57
C MET A 41 3.40 1.45 16.68
N VAL A 42 2.20 1.49 17.25
CA VAL A 42 0.94 1.50 16.49
C VAL A 42 0.85 2.73 15.58
N VAL A 43 1.21 3.91 16.10
CA VAL A 43 1.22 5.14 15.30
C VAL A 43 2.23 5.03 14.16
N THR A 44 3.42 4.50 14.42
CA THR A 44 4.46 4.31 13.41
C THR A 44 4.00 3.37 12.29
N LEU A 45 3.42 2.23 12.64
CA LEU A 45 2.88 1.26 11.68
C LEU A 45 1.74 1.86 10.85
N LEU A 46 0.89 2.69 11.46
CA LEU A 46 -0.21 3.36 10.77
C LEU A 46 0.31 4.39 9.76
N VAL A 47 1.30 5.20 10.15
CA VAL A 47 1.94 6.18 9.25
C VAL A 47 2.65 5.48 8.09
N GLN A 48 3.40 4.40 8.37
CA GLN A 48 4.06 3.61 7.34
C GLN A 48 3.05 3.00 6.36
N SER A 49 1.97 2.40 6.87
CA SER A 49 0.91 1.79 6.04
C SER A 49 0.21 2.83 5.15
N PHE A 50 -0.09 4.02 5.69
CA PHE A 50 -0.71 5.10 4.93
C PHE A 50 0.24 5.64 3.85
N SER A 51 1.51 5.88 4.22
CA SER A 51 2.55 6.33 3.29
C SER A 51 2.72 5.35 2.12
N LEU A 52 2.72 4.05 2.40
CA LEU A 52 2.78 3.02 1.37
C LEU A 52 1.58 3.02 0.45
N GLY A 53 0.37 3.13 1.00
CA GLY A 53 -0.85 3.26 0.22
C GLY A 53 -0.79 4.46 -0.74
N VAL A 54 -0.32 5.61 -0.26
CA VAL A 54 -0.13 6.81 -1.07
C VAL A 54 0.95 6.61 -2.13
N ARG A 55 2.11 6.03 -1.81
CA ARG A 55 3.19 5.74 -2.78
C ARG A 55 2.70 4.85 -3.92
N VAL A 56 1.93 3.81 -3.61
CA VAL A 56 1.38 2.89 -4.62
C VAL A 56 0.31 3.56 -5.48
N ALA A 57 -0.53 4.42 -4.90
CA ALA A 57 -1.58 5.14 -5.61
C ALA A 57 -1.07 6.34 -6.43
N ALA A 58 0.01 6.99 -5.99
CA ALA A 58 0.58 8.21 -6.56
C ALA A 58 0.77 8.20 -8.09
N PRO A 59 1.37 7.17 -8.73
CA PRO A 59 1.54 7.17 -10.18
C PRO A 59 0.21 7.10 -10.93
N ALA A 60 -0.75 6.32 -10.43
CA ALA A 60 -2.07 6.19 -11.07
C ALA A 60 -2.90 7.47 -10.91
N THR A 61 -2.88 8.09 -9.73
CA THR A 61 -3.59 9.36 -9.48
C THR A 61 -2.98 10.50 -10.26
N ALA A 62 -1.65 10.61 -10.33
CA ALA A 62 -0.97 11.62 -11.13
C ALA A 62 -1.33 11.51 -12.62
N ALA A 63 -1.34 10.29 -13.16
CA ALA A 63 -1.71 10.08 -14.56
C ALA A 63 -3.18 10.32 -14.84
N LEU A 64 -4.09 9.96 -13.92
CA LEU A 64 -5.51 10.26 -14.05
C LEU A 64 -5.76 11.78 -14.01
N LEU A 65 -5.05 12.52 -13.15
CA LEU A 65 -5.10 13.98 -13.11
C LEU A 65 -4.61 14.59 -14.42
N LEU A 66 -3.48 14.11 -14.96
CA LEU A 66 -2.96 14.57 -16.25
C LEU A 66 -3.91 14.26 -17.40
N ALA A 67 -4.47 13.05 -17.45
CA ALA A 67 -5.44 12.66 -18.46
C ALA A 67 -6.70 13.54 -18.39
N SER A 68 -7.18 13.83 -17.19
CA SER A 68 -8.33 14.72 -16.97
C SER A 68 -8.03 16.17 -17.40
N LEU A 69 -6.82 16.66 -17.16
CA LEU A 69 -6.36 17.97 -17.60
C LEU A 69 -6.33 18.05 -19.13
N VAL A 70 -5.72 17.07 -19.78
CA VAL A 70 -5.64 16.95 -21.24
C VAL A 70 -7.05 16.93 -21.84
N LEU A 71 -7.95 16.13 -21.27
CA LEU A 71 -9.32 16.03 -21.74
C LEU A 71 -10.09 17.36 -21.59
N GLY A 72 -9.85 18.09 -20.50
CA GLY A 72 -10.39 19.43 -20.30
C GLY A 72 -9.88 20.42 -21.36
N ILE A 73 -8.60 20.36 -21.73
CA ILE A 73 -8.06 21.19 -22.82
C ILE A 73 -8.71 20.81 -24.16
N VAL A 74 -8.80 19.50 -24.46
CA VAL A 74 -9.42 18.99 -25.69
C VAL A 74 -10.88 19.41 -25.81
N SER A 75 -11.63 19.39 -24.71
CA SER A 75 -13.03 19.84 -24.66
C SER A 75 -13.22 21.29 -25.10
N ARG A 76 -12.22 22.15 -24.84
CA ARG A 76 -12.25 23.56 -25.22
C ARG A 76 -11.88 23.75 -26.69
N THR A 77 -10.96 22.94 -27.21
CA THR A 77 -10.51 23.03 -28.62
C THR A 77 -11.47 22.35 -29.60
N LEU A 78 -12.10 21.24 -29.22
CA LEU A 78 -12.98 20.43 -30.07
C LEU A 78 -14.35 20.25 -29.37
N PRO A 79 -15.18 21.31 -29.31
CA PRO A 79 -16.44 21.30 -28.57
C PRO A 79 -17.50 20.33 -29.15
N GLN A 80 -17.27 19.84 -30.37
CA GLN A 80 -18.15 18.87 -31.04
C GLN A 80 -17.92 17.43 -30.57
N LEU A 81 -16.79 17.14 -29.90
CA LEU A 81 -16.52 15.83 -29.34
C LEU A 81 -17.33 15.62 -28.06
N ASN A 82 -17.95 14.44 -27.92
CA ASN A 82 -18.59 14.04 -26.68
C ASN A 82 -17.52 13.67 -25.64
N VAL A 83 -17.09 14.67 -24.89
CA VAL A 83 -16.03 14.56 -23.86
C VAL A 83 -16.39 13.58 -22.76
N MET A 84 -17.68 13.42 -22.43
CA MET A 84 -18.11 12.42 -21.45
C MET A 84 -17.81 11.01 -21.95
N ALA A 85 -18.21 10.68 -23.17
CA ALA A 85 -17.96 9.36 -23.75
C ALA A 85 -16.46 9.09 -23.97
N LEU A 86 -15.73 10.07 -24.49
CA LEU A 86 -14.29 9.95 -24.76
C LEU A 86 -13.47 9.87 -23.46
N GLY A 87 -13.87 10.66 -22.45
CA GLY A 87 -13.18 10.76 -21.17
C GLY A 87 -13.22 9.49 -20.35
N PHE A 88 -14.37 8.82 -20.27
CA PHE A 88 -14.47 7.54 -19.58
C PHE A 88 -13.55 6.49 -20.21
N GLY A 89 -13.56 6.38 -21.54
CA GLY A 89 -12.71 5.42 -22.25
C GLY A 89 -11.21 5.68 -22.05
N LEU A 90 -10.78 6.94 -22.24
CA LEU A 90 -9.37 7.31 -22.09
C LEU A 90 -8.88 7.19 -20.64
N ASN A 91 -9.63 7.70 -19.67
CA ASN A 91 -9.27 7.60 -18.26
C ASN A 91 -9.18 6.13 -17.81
N ALA A 92 -10.11 5.27 -18.27
CA ALA A 92 -10.07 3.84 -17.98
C ALA A 92 -8.80 3.19 -18.54
N LEU A 93 -8.47 3.43 -19.82
CA LEU A 93 -7.27 2.87 -20.46
C LEU A 93 -5.98 3.31 -19.76
N VAL A 94 -5.84 4.61 -19.49
CA VAL A 94 -4.65 5.17 -18.82
C VAL A 94 -4.50 4.58 -17.43
N THR A 95 -5.59 4.59 -16.64
CA THR A 95 -5.56 4.10 -15.26
C THR A 95 -5.25 2.61 -15.23
N LEU A 96 -5.91 1.77 -16.05
CA LEU A 96 -5.65 0.32 -16.11
C LEU A 96 -4.21 -0.01 -16.51
N SER A 97 -3.66 0.72 -17.48
CA SER A 97 -2.29 0.51 -17.95
C SER A 97 -1.28 0.75 -16.83
N ILE A 98 -1.46 1.84 -16.10
CA ILE A 98 -0.55 2.24 -15.01
C ILE A 98 -0.76 1.34 -13.80
N LEU A 99 -2.01 1.00 -13.47
CA LEU A 99 -2.30 0.07 -12.37
C LEU A 99 -1.68 -1.30 -12.63
N SER A 100 -1.70 -1.78 -13.87
CA SER A 100 -1.05 -3.04 -14.26
C SER A 100 0.47 -2.98 -14.08
N ALA A 101 1.10 -1.86 -14.46
CA ALA A 101 2.53 -1.66 -14.26
C ALA A 101 2.88 -1.57 -12.76
N SER A 102 2.10 -0.83 -11.97
CA SER A 102 2.27 -0.74 -10.51
C SER A 102 2.09 -2.10 -9.82
N LEU A 103 1.18 -2.94 -10.30
CA LEU A 103 0.94 -4.28 -9.78
C LEU A 103 2.15 -5.20 -9.97
N ALA A 104 2.90 -5.05 -11.06
CA ALA A 104 4.10 -5.85 -11.32
C ALA A 104 5.20 -5.58 -10.27
N GLY A 105 5.28 -4.36 -9.74
CA GLY A 105 6.25 -3.98 -8.70
C GLY A 105 5.84 -4.33 -7.26
N LEU A 106 4.59 -4.77 -7.05
CA LEU A 106 4.02 -4.94 -5.71
C LEU A 106 4.71 -6.05 -4.90
N ALA A 107 5.18 -7.11 -5.55
CA ALA A 107 5.91 -8.20 -4.90
C ALA A 107 7.27 -7.73 -4.35
N TRP A 108 7.98 -6.88 -5.10
CA TRP A 108 9.23 -6.27 -4.66
C TRP A 108 9.01 -5.34 -3.48
N LEU A 109 8.00 -4.46 -3.58
CA LEU A 109 7.64 -3.55 -2.50
C LEU A 109 7.26 -4.30 -1.21
N PHE A 110 6.55 -5.42 -1.35
CA PHE A 110 6.13 -6.22 -0.20
C PHE A 110 7.33 -6.82 0.55
N GLN A 111 8.35 -7.30 -0.16
CA GLN A 111 9.58 -7.82 0.48
C GLN A 111 10.32 -6.72 1.24
N ASP A 112 10.45 -5.55 0.61
CA ASP A 112 11.22 -4.41 1.14
C ASP A 112 10.61 -3.82 2.42
N GLU A 113 9.28 -3.86 2.55
CA GLU A 113 8.56 -3.21 3.66
C GLU A 113 8.22 -4.18 4.82
N VAL A 114 8.21 -5.49 4.59
CA VAL A 114 7.87 -6.48 5.64
C VAL A 114 8.98 -6.63 6.67
N GLU A 115 10.23 -6.63 6.25
CA GLU A 115 11.39 -6.76 7.14
C GLU A 115 11.52 -5.59 8.14
N PRO A 116 11.46 -4.30 7.72
CA PRO A 116 11.47 -3.18 8.65
C PRO A 116 10.21 -3.11 9.54
N ALA A 117 9.05 -3.51 9.04
CA ALA A 117 7.83 -3.59 9.84
C ALA A 117 7.96 -4.61 10.98
N LEU A 118 8.51 -5.80 10.69
CA LEU A 118 8.80 -6.82 11.71
C LEU A 118 9.80 -6.33 12.75
N ASN A 119 10.87 -5.66 12.32
CA ASN A 119 11.86 -5.10 13.24
C ASN A 119 11.25 -4.05 14.18
N THR A 120 10.34 -3.22 13.66
CA THR A 120 9.61 -2.23 14.48
C THR A 120 8.77 -2.92 15.56
N VAL A 121 8.06 -4.00 15.19
CA VAL A 121 7.26 -4.79 16.14
C VAL A 121 8.13 -5.46 17.20
N LEU A 122 9.22 -6.13 16.79
CA LEU A 122 10.13 -6.80 17.71
C LEU A 122 10.84 -5.82 18.64
N SER A 123 11.18 -4.62 18.15
CA SER A 123 11.89 -3.60 18.95
C SER A 123 11.05 -3.00 20.07
N ALA A 124 9.73 -2.89 19.90
CA ALA A 124 8.86 -2.36 20.96
C ALA A 124 8.25 -3.46 21.85
N LEU A 125 8.56 -4.74 21.57
CA LEU A 125 8.36 -5.86 22.51
C LEU A 125 9.55 -6.08 23.46
N ARG A 126 10.75 -5.55 23.13
CA ARG A 126 11.92 -5.51 24.02
C ARG A 126 11.91 -4.26 24.89
#